data_AF-A0A2N7HCJ8-F1
#
_entry.id   AF-A0A2N7HCJ8-F1
#
_cell.length_a   1.000
_cell.length_b   1.000
_cell.length_c   1.000
_cell.angle_alpha   90.00
_cell.angle_beta   90.00
_cell.angle_gamma   90.00
#
_symmetry.space_group_name_H-M   'P 1'
#
loop_
_entity.id
_entity.type
_entity.pdbx_description
1 polymer ?
#
loop_
_entity_poly.entity_id
_entity_poly.type
_entity_poly.pdbx_seq_one_letter_code
_entity_poly.pdbx_strand_id
1 'polypeptide(L)'
;MDATPVKVLFVCVKKGVRAAIAKAIVELQSNGVIHASCCGFEPGPTPQVLLDELSNMLDVAIIGESKTVFEYKKTNEKFDYVITLCDQASNEQCHLFVGCVNLVCSHVPHRLHWAIPNLAGAIDLPERERAQFVRGVVEQIDLKVTQLVAIAQTKG
;
A
#
# COMPACT_ATOMS: atom_id res chain seq x y z
N MET A 1 17.23 -17.55 -17.00
CA MET A 1 18.02 -16.75 -16.06
C MET A 1 17.00 -15.99 -15.26
N ASP A 2 16.68 -16.47 -14.07
CA ASP A 2 15.63 -15.87 -13.25
C ASP A 2 16.13 -14.51 -12.75
N ALA A 3 15.56 -13.44 -13.30
CA ALA A 3 15.83 -12.10 -12.82
C ALA A 3 15.42 -12.01 -11.34
N THR A 4 16.27 -11.43 -10.50
CA THR A 4 15.94 -11.21 -9.09
C THR A 4 14.68 -10.35 -9.01
N PRO A 5 13.64 -10.79 -8.27
CA PRO A 5 12.38 -10.04 -8.18
C PRO A 5 12.61 -8.69 -7.50
N VAL A 6 11.93 -7.66 -8.01
CA VAL A 6 11.96 -6.31 -7.47
C VAL A 6 11.24 -6.29 -6.12
N LYS A 7 11.89 -5.81 -5.07
CA LYS A 7 11.32 -5.73 -3.72
C LYS A 7 10.68 -4.39 -3.46
N VAL A 8 9.40 -4.39 -3.11
CA VAL A 8 8.61 -3.16 -2.89
C VAL A 8 8.01 -3.17 -1.48
N LEU A 9 8.19 -2.09 -0.73
CA LEU A 9 7.52 -1.87 0.55
C LEU A 9 6.46 -0.78 0.42
N PHE A 10 5.19 -1.13 0.62
CA PHE A 10 4.09 -0.16 0.73
C PHE A 10 3.90 0.28 2.17
N VAL A 11 3.79 1.58 2.41
CA VAL A 11 3.62 2.14 3.77
C VAL A 11 2.37 3.02 3.79
N CYS A 12 1.43 2.71 4.67
CA CYS A 12 0.21 3.50 4.87
C CYS A 12 0.19 4.09 6.28
N VAL A 13 -0.36 5.29 6.44
CA VAL A 13 -0.44 5.97 7.74
C VAL A 13 -1.21 5.13 8.76
N LYS A 14 -2.48 4.83 8.47
CA LYS A 14 -3.38 4.12 9.39
C LYS A 14 -3.61 2.68 8.97
N LYS A 15 -3.42 1.74 9.91
CA LYS A 15 -3.91 0.35 9.85
C LYS A 15 -3.42 -0.51 8.67
N GLY A 16 -2.56 0.02 7.81
CA GLY A 16 -1.99 -0.70 6.67
C GLY A 16 -2.95 -1.03 5.53
N VAL A 17 -4.25 -0.72 5.60
CA VAL A 17 -5.27 -1.24 4.65
C VAL A 17 -4.95 -0.91 3.19
N ARG A 18 -4.67 0.36 2.87
CA ARG A 18 -4.31 0.77 1.50
C ARG A 18 -3.03 0.08 1.02
N ALA A 19 -2.06 -0.10 1.90
CA ALA A 19 -0.80 -0.77 1.59
C ALA A 19 -1.01 -2.28 1.38
N ALA A 20 -1.92 -2.91 2.11
CA ALA A 20 -2.29 -4.31 1.93
C ALA A 20 -3.03 -4.55 0.62
N ILE A 21 -3.93 -3.63 0.21
CA ILE A 21 -4.56 -3.66 -1.11
C ILE A 21 -3.50 -3.54 -2.22
N ALA A 22 -2.59 -2.56 -2.12
CA ALA A 22 -1.53 -2.38 -3.10
C ALA A 22 -0.62 -3.60 -3.23
N LYS A 23 -0.25 -4.22 -2.09
CA LYS A 23 0.51 -5.49 -2.05
C LYS A 23 -0.23 -6.59 -2.81
N ALA A 24 -1.49 -6.84 -2.46
CA ALA A 24 -2.26 -7.93 -3.04
C ALA A 24 -2.42 -7.79 -4.56
N ILE A 25 -2.71 -6.57 -5.04
CA ILE A 25 -2.86 -6.29 -6.47
C ILE A 25 -1.53 -6.44 -7.20
N VAL A 26 -0.41 -5.93 -6.66
CA VAL A 26 0.89 -5.99 -7.37
C VAL A 26 1.44 -7.41 -7.46
N GLU A 27 1.24 -8.22 -6.43
CA GLU A 27 1.67 -9.63 -6.46
C GLU A 27 0.90 -10.41 -7.52
N LEU A 28 -0.41 -10.14 -7.66
CA LEU A 28 -1.25 -10.73 -8.70
C LEU A 28 -0.85 -10.26 -10.11
N GLN A 29 -0.69 -8.95 -10.31
CA GLN A 29 -0.40 -8.38 -11.64
C GLN A 29 1.03 -8.61 -12.12
N SER A 30 2.00 -8.65 -11.21
CA SER A 30 3.42 -8.74 -11.60
C SER A 30 3.87 -10.15 -11.97
N ASN A 31 3.07 -11.18 -11.67
CA ASN A 31 3.36 -12.59 -11.93
C ASN A 31 4.78 -13.00 -11.49
N GLY A 32 5.17 -12.60 -10.27
CA GLY A 32 6.46 -12.91 -9.67
C GLY A 32 7.61 -11.93 -9.99
N VAL A 33 7.38 -10.92 -10.83
CA VAL A 33 8.39 -9.86 -11.10
C VAL A 33 8.58 -8.95 -9.88
N ILE A 34 7.52 -8.72 -9.10
CA ILE A 34 7.55 -7.90 -7.89
C ILE A 34 7.21 -8.76 -6.68
N HIS A 35 8.02 -8.66 -5.63
CA HIS A 35 7.70 -9.17 -4.31
C HIS A 35 7.40 -7.98 -3.39
N ALA A 36 6.18 -7.93 -2.86
CA ALA A 36 5.72 -6.80 -2.08
C ALA A 36 5.60 -7.13 -0.58
N SER A 37 5.87 -6.13 0.24
CA SER A 37 5.58 -6.11 1.67
C SER A 37 4.74 -4.88 1.98
N CYS A 38 4.03 -4.87 3.10
CA CYS A 38 3.22 -3.72 3.49
C CYS A 38 3.38 -3.41 4.97
N CYS A 39 3.26 -2.15 5.36
CA CYS A 39 3.15 -1.81 6.78
C CYS A 39 2.26 -0.61 7.04
N GLY A 40 1.71 -0.60 8.25
CA GLY A 40 1.10 0.57 8.85
C GLY A 40 2.13 1.37 9.64
N PHE A 41 2.01 2.70 9.64
CA PHE A 41 2.71 3.55 10.59
C PHE A 41 2.05 3.45 11.97
N GLU A 42 0.73 3.51 12.01
CA GLU A 42 -0.08 3.28 13.21
C GLU A 42 -0.69 1.87 13.17
N PRO A 43 -0.47 1.04 14.22
CA PRO A 43 -1.10 -0.27 14.33
C PRO A 43 -2.60 -0.13 14.61
N GLY A 44 -3.39 -1.12 14.18
CA GLY A 44 -4.79 -1.21 14.55
C GLY A 44 -5.59 -2.10 13.60
N PRO A 45 -6.73 -2.64 14.06
CA PRO A 45 -7.55 -3.53 13.25
C PRO A 45 -8.28 -2.75 12.14
N THR A 46 -8.37 -3.38 10.97
CA THR A 46 -9.26 -2.95 9.88
C THR A 46 -10.72 -3.18 10.31
N PRO A 47 -11.59 -2.16 10.23
CA PRO A 47 -13.02 -2.34 10.47
C PRO A 47 -13.63 -3.42 9.57
N GLN A 48 -14.47 -4.30 10.14
CA GLN A 48 -15.08 -5.40 9.39
C GLN A 48 -15.87 -4.92 8.17
N VAL A 49 -16.60 -3.81 8.30
CA VAL A 49 -17.34 -3.21 7.19
C VAL A 49 -16.47 -2.92 5.96
N LEU A 50 -15.19 -2.54 6.14
CA LEU A 50 -14.28 -2.33 5.02
C LEU A 50 -13.76 -3.64 4.45
N LEU A 51 -13.56 -4.65 5.29
CA LEU A 51 -13.16 -5.99 4.86
C LEU A 51 -14.25 -6.66 4.02
N ASP A 52 -15.52 -6.49 4.40
CA ASP A 52 -16.66 -7.02 3.66
C ASP A 52 -16.75 -6.39 2.25
N GLU A 53 -16.64 -5.07 2.15
CA GLU A 53 -16.63 -4.35 0.85
C GLU A 53 -15.45 -4.80 -0.02
N LEU A 54 -14.26 -4.94 0.57
CA LEU A 54 -13.07 -5.39 -0.16
C LEU A 54 -13.21 -6.85 -0.62
N SER A 55 -13.78 -7.73 0.20
CA SER A 55 -13.98 -9.14 -0.14
C SER A 55 -15.00 -9.32 -1.27
N ASN A 56 -15.97 -8.41 -1.38
CA ASN A 56 -16.92 -8.39 -2.50
C ASN A 56 -16.31 -7.87 -3.82
N MET A 57 -15.18 -7.15 -3.75
CA MET A 57 -14.54 -6.52 -4.91
C MET A 57 -13.27 -7.24 -5.38
N LEU A 58 -12.56 -7.89 -4.47
CA LEU A 58 -11.25 -8.50 -4.70
C LEU A 58 -11.32 -9.97 -4.33
N ASP A 59 -10.92 -10.84 -5.26
CA ASP A 59 -10.78 -12.29 -5.03
C ASP A 59 -9.50 -12.65 -4.23
N VAL A 60 -8.94 -11.69 -3.50
CA VAL A 60 -7.70 -11.85 -2.73
C VAL A 60 -7.88 -11.33 -1.30
N ALA A 61 -7.38 -12.11 -0.35
CA ALA A 61 -7.42 -11.73 1.06
C ALA A 61 -6.55 -10.50 1.33
N ILE A 62 -7.15 -9.44 1.86
CA ILE A 62 -6.43 -8.24 2.29
C ILE A 62 -5.89 -8.46 3.71
N ILE A 63 -4.63 -8.88 3.78
CA ILE A 63 -3.95 -9.17 5.04
C ILE A 63 -2.91 -8.07 5.29
N GLY A 64 -3.11 -7.32 6.39
CA GLY A 64 -2.10 -6.40 6.88
C GLY A 64 -0.95 -7.15 7.55
N GLU A 65 0.28 -6.65 7.41
CA GLU A 65 1.42 -7.17 8.16
C GLU A 65 1.57 -6.43 9.49
N SER A 66 1.88 -7.18 10.55
CA SER A 66 2.06 -6.62 11.89
C SER A 66 3.36 -5.82 12.05
N LYS A 67 4.31 -5.95 11.10
CA LYS A 67 5.59 -5.26 11.16
C LYS A 67 5.43 -3.78 10.84
N THR A 68 5.98 -2.94 11.70
CA THR A 68 6.11 -1.51 11.47
C THR A 68 7.30 -1.18 10.55
N VAL A 69 7.30 0.01 9.95
CA VAL A 69 8.44 0.49 9.14
C VAL A 69 9.76 0.50 9.92
N PHE A 70 9.72 0.68 11.24
CA PHE A 70 10.89 0.66 12.11
C PHE A 70 11.46 -0.75 12.31
N GLU A 71 10.62 -1.78 12.30
CA GLU A 71 11.06 -3.18 12.39
C GLU A 71 11.76 -3.63 11.11
N TYR A 72 11.27 -3.18 9.96
CA TYR A 72 11.96 -3.38 8.67
C TYR A 72 13.36 -2.74 8.67
N LYS A 73 13.51 -1.55 9.26
CA LYS A 73 14.84 -0.94 9.44
C LYS A 73 15.75 -1.78 10.36
N LYS A 74 15.22 -2.32 11.46
CA LYS A 74 16.00 -3.13 12.43
C LYS A 74 16.49 -4.44 11.81
N THR A 75 15.70 -5.05 10.95
CA THR A 75 16.04 -6.32 10.28
C THR A 75 16.97 -6.13 9.07
N ASN A 76 17.30 -4.89 8.73
CA ASN A 76 18.14 -4.52 7.57
C ASN A 76 17.64 -5.13 6.26
N GLU A 77 16.31 -5.25 6.15
CA GLU A 77 15.66 -5.82 4.98
C GLU A 77 15.80 -4.85 3.80
N LYS A 78 16.28 -5.36 2.67
CA LYS A 78 16.58 -4.53 1.49
C LYS A 78 15.37 -4.47 0.58
N PHE A 79 14.94 -3.25 0.26
CA PHE A 79 13.92 -2.95 -0.73
C PHE A 79 14.51 -2.11 -1.86
N ASP A 80 13.98 -2.27 -3.06
CA ASP A 80 14.30 -1.44 -4.23
C ASP A 80 13.40 -0.20 -4.25
N TYR A 81 12.14 -0.38 -3.85
CA TYR A 81 11.14 0.70 -3.75
C TYR A 81 10.50 0.75 -2.36
N VAL A 82 10.31 1.97 -1.87
CA VAL A 82 9.40 2.28 -0.77
C VAL A 82 8.33 3.24 -1.30
N ILE A 83 7.08 2.87 -1.13
CA ILE A 83 5.94 3.60 -1.68
C ILE A 83 5.02 3.98 -0.53
N THR A 84 4.90 5.28 -0.29
CA THR A 84 4.02 5.82 0.75
C THR A 84 2.63 6.07 0.17
N LEU A 85 1.59 5.64 0.89
CA LEU A 85 0.18 5.88 0.57
C LEU A 85 -0.42 6.75 1.66
N CYS A 86 -0.65 8.01 1.34
CA CYS A 86 -1.40 8.94 2.18
C CYS A 86 -2.06 10.00 1.31
N ASP A 87 -3.07 10.67 1.84
CA ASP A 87 -3.75 11.75 1.15
C ASP A 87 -3.93 12.95 2.08
N GLN A 88 -3.33 14.07 1.69
CA GLN A 88 -3.41 15.32 2.45
C GLN A 88 -4.87 15.84 2.49
N ALA A 89 -5.67 15.57 1.44
CA ALA A 89 -7.09 15.95 1.43
C ALA A 89 -7.92 15.16 2.45
N SER A 90 -7.45 13.98 2.86
CA SER A 90 -8.01 13.17 3.94
C SER A 90 -7.55 13.63 5.34
N ASN A 91 -7.01 14.85 5.46
CA ASN A 91 -6.53 15.46 6.70
C ASN A 91 -5.41 14.63 7.40
N GLU A 92 -4.64 13.89 6.60
CA GLU A 92 -3.47 13.16 7.07
C GLU A 92 -2.25 14.09 7.12
N GLN A 93 -1.37 13.90 8.11
CA GLN A 93 -0.11 14.65 8.20
C GLN A 93 0.94 14.10 7.21
N CYS A 94 0.64 14.09 5.91
CA CYS A 94 1.46 13.44 4.88
C CYS A 94 2.89 13.95 4.86
N HIS A 95 3.12 15.25 4.98
CA HIS A 95 4.46 15.82 4.97
C HIS A 95 5.36 15.23 6.07
N LEU A 96 4.84 15.13 7.29
CA LEU A 96 5.56 14.53 8.43
C LEU A 96 5.74 13.03 8.21
N PHE A 97 4.67 12.33 7.84
CA PHE A 97 4.69 10.88 7.62
C PHE A 97 5.69 10.46 6.53
N VAL A 98 5.61 11.06 5.34
CA VAL A 98 6.52 10.80 4.22
C VAL A 98 7.95 11.16 4.60
N GLY A 99 8.15 12.28 5.31
CA GLY A 99 9.46 12.67 5.84
C GLY A 99 10.05 11.60 6.78
N CYS A 100 9.26 11.08 7.72
CA CYS A 100 9.68 10.02 8.62
C CYS A 100 10.03 8.72 7.87
N VAL A 101 9.17 8.28 6.95
CA VAL A 101 9.42 7.06 6.15
C VAL A 101 10.69 7.22 5.31
N ASN A 102 10.87 8.37 4.65
CA ASN A 102 12.08 8.63 3.86
C ASN A 102 13.36 8.64 4.69
N LEU A 103 13.28 9.08 5.96
CA LEU A 103 14.42 9.04 6.89
C LEU A 103 14.72 7.61 7.36
N VAL A 104 13.68 6.82 7.66
CA VAL A 104 13.81 5.42 8.10
C VAL A 104 14.34 4.55 6.96
N CYS A 105 13.84 4.77 5.74
CA CYS A 105 14.16 4.04 4.52
C CYS A 105 15.15 4.81 3.62
N SER A 106 16.04 5.63 4.20
CA SER A 106 16.99 6.45 3.44
C SER A 106 17.95 5.64 2.56
N HIS A 107 18.17 4.37 2.92
CA HIS A 107 18.98 3.40 2.18
C HIS A 107 18.27 2.81 0.95
N VAL A 108 16.95 2.98 0.82
CA VAL A 108 16.17 2.48 -0.33
C VAL A 108 16.30 3.47 -1.49
N PRO A 109 16.70 3.04 -2.70
CA PRO A 109 17.05 3.94 -3.80
C PRO A 109 15.83 4.67 -4.38
N HIS A 110 14.68 4.01 -4.46
CA HIS A 110 13.48 4.59 -5.03
C HIS A 110 12.41 4.80 -3.95
N ARG A 111 12.04 6.07 -3.72
CA ARG A 111 11.01 6.44 -2.75
C ARG A 111 9.92 7.21 -3.47
N LEU A 112 8.72 6.64 -3.48
CA LEU A 112 7.56 7.20 -4.18
C LEU A 112 6.45 7.54 -3.19
N HIS A 113 5.55 8.41 -3.63
CA HIS A 113 4.36 8.79 -2.90
C HIS A 113 3.14 8.70 -3.80
N TRP A 114 2.09 8.02 -3.33
CA TRP A 114 0.80 7.90 -3.99
C TRP A 114 -0.27 8.58 -3.13
N ALA A 115 -0.90 9.61 -3.70
CA ALA A 115 -2.04 10.29 -3.11
C ALA A 115 -3.29 9.41 -3.25
N ILE A 116 -3.57 8.59 -2.24
CA ILE A 116 -4.70 7.64 -2.22
C ILE A 116 -5.66 7.98 -1.08
N PRO A 117 -6.95 8.26 -1.36
CA PRO A 117 -7.92 8.65 -0.34
C PRO A 117 -8.01 7.65 0.81
N ASN A 118 -8.23 8.16 2.02
CA ASN A 118 -8.30 7.32 3.21
C ASN A 118 -9.64 6.58 3.31
N LEU A 119 -9.59 5.25 3.36
CA LEU A 119 -10.77 4.38 3.52
C LEU A 119 -11.54 4.61 4.82
N ALA A 120 -10.92 5.25 5.82
CA ALA A 120 -11.63 5.64 7.05
C ALA A 120 -12.83 6.56 6.76
N GLY A 121 -12.77 7.36 5.69
CA GLY A 121 -13.89 8.21 5.26
C GLY A 121 -15.12 7.44 4.78
N ALA A 122 -15.00 6.12 4.56
CA ALA A 122 -16.09 5.28 4.07
C ALA A 122 -16.84 4.52 5.19
N ILE A 123 -16.30 4.50 6.42
CA ILE A 123 -16.83 3.66 7.52
C ILE A 123 -18.28 4.04 7.86
N ASP A 124 -18.55 5.34 7.96
CA ASP A 124 -19.85 5.86 8.38
C ASP A 124 -20.79 6.18 7.19
N LEU A 125 -20.38 5.85 5.95
CA LEU A 125 -21.20 6.08 4.77
C LEU A 125 -22.30 5.01 4.64
N PRO A 126 -23.46 5.36 4.04
CA PRO A 126 -24.45 4.39 3.60
C PRO A 126 -23.82 3.34 2.67
N GLU A 127 -24.34 2.11 2.70
CA GLU A 127 -23.77 0.96 1.97
C GLU A 127 -23.42 1.26 0.51
N ARG A 128 -24.35 1.85 -0.25
CA ARG A 128 -24.11 2.20 -1.66
C ARG A 128 -22.97 3.19 -1.85
N GLU A 129 -22.91 4.22 -1.01
CA GLU A 129 -21.87 5.27 -1.10
C GLU A 129 -20.52 4.73 -0.63
N ARG A 130 -20.51 3.90 0.42
CA ARG A 130 -19.34 3.20 0.90
C ARG A 130 -18.75 2.29 -0.18
N ALA A 131 -19.57 1.44 -0.81
CA ALA A 131 -19.12 0.58 -1.89
C ALA A 131 -18.53 1.38 -3.06
N GLN A 132 -19.17 2.49 -3.45
CA GLN A 132 -18.64 3.38 -4.49
C GLN A 132 -17.31 4.01 -4.10
N PHE A 133 -17.17 4.48 -2.85
CA PHE A 133 -15.93 5.08 -2.35
C PHE A 133 -14.80 4.04 -2.30
N VAL A 134 -15.04 2.88 -1.71
CA VAL A 134 -14.06 1.78 -1.60
C VAL A 134 -13.61 1.37 -3.01
N ARG A 135 -14.55 1.20 -3.94
CA ARG A 135 -14.23 0.89 -5.35
C ARG A 135 -13.31 1.93 -5.97
N GLY A 136 -13.65 3.22 -5.83
CA GLY A 136 -12.83 4.30 -6.38
C GLY A 136 -11.42 4.36 -5.79
N VAL A 137 -11.23 3.93 -4.53
CA VAL A 137 -9.90 3.79 -3.92
C VAL A 137 -9.15 2.60 -4.50
N VAL A 138 -9.80 1.45 -4.65
CA VAL A 138 -9.20 0.24 -5.23
C VAL A 138 -8.75 0.49 -6.68
N GLU A 139 -9.60 1.11 -7.50
CA GLU A 139 -9.29 1.45 -8.90
C GLU A 139 -8.11 2.41 -9.02
N GLN A 140 -7.96 3.36 -8.09
CA GLN A 140 -6.79 4.25 -8.05
C GLN A 140 -5.51 3.50 -7.69
N ILE A 141 -5.57 2.56 -6.73
CA ILE A 141 -4.43 1.72 -6.38
C ILE A 141 -4.06 0.82 -7.55
N ASP A 142 -5.04 0.20 -8.20
CA ASP A 142 -4.87 -0.66 -9.37
C ASP A 142 -4.11 0.06 -10.50
N LEU A 143 -4.56 1.26 -10.86
CA LEU A 143 -3.90 2.09 -11.86
C LEU A 143 -2.43 2.38 -11.50
N LYS A 144 -2.14 2.70 -10.24
CA LYS A 144 -0.78 2.98 -9.76
C LYS A 144 0.09 1.73 -9.76
N VAL A 145 -0.48 0.58 -9.43
CA VAL A 145 0.20 -0.71 -9.47
C VAL A 145 0.53 -1.10 -10.92
N THR A 146 -0.39 -0.95 -11.86
CA THR A 146 -0.13 -1.23 -13.28
C THR A 146 1.04 -0.38 -13.80
N GLN A 147 1.09 0.91 -13.41
CA GLN A 147 2.22 1.79 -13.75
C GLN A 147 3.54 1.28 -13.14
N LEU A 148 3.52 0.85 -11.88
CA LEU A 148 4.70 0.29 -11.20
C LEU A 148 5.20 -0.99 -11.88
N VAL A 149 4.29 -1.90 -12.23
CA VAL A 149 4.62 -3.17 -12.92
C VAL A 149 5.28 -2.88 -14.27
N ALA A 150 4.74 -1.96 -15.06
CA ALA A 150 5.33 -1.57 -16.34
C ALA A 150 6.77 -1.02 -16.18
N ILE A 151 7.01 -0.21 -15.14
CA ILE A 151 8.35 0.32 -14.81
C ILE A 151 9.30 -0.82 -14.42
N ALA A 152 8.84 -1.77 -13.61
CA ALA A 152 9.65 -2.90 -13.17
C ALA A 152 10.05 -3.83 -14.33
N GLN A 153 9.13 -4.08 -15.26
CA GLN A 153 9.36 -4.92 -16.44
C GLN A 153 10.31 -4.28 -17.47
N THR A 154 10.38 -2.95 -17.52
CA THR A 154 11.29 -2.23 -18.44
C THR A 154 12.75 -2.21 -17.93
N LYS A 155 12.96 -2.51 -16.65
CA LYS A 155 14.28 -2.50 -15.99
C LYS A 155 14.88 -3.91 -15.79
N GLY A 156 14.13 -4.97 -16.08
CA GLY A 156 14.60 -6.37 -16.06
C GLY A 156 15.13 -6.80 -17.41
#